data_AF-A0A1I1AFY9-F1
#
_entry.id   AF-A0A1I1AFY9-F1
#
_cell.length_a   1.000
_cell.length_b   1.000
_cell.length_c   1.000
_cell.angle_alpha   90.00
_cell.angle_beta   90.00
_cell.angle_gamma   90.00
#
_symmetry.space_group_name_H-M   'P 1'
#
loop_
_entity.id
_entity.type
_entity.pdbx_description
1 polymer ?
#
loop_
_entity_poly.entity_id
_entity_poly.type
_entity_poly.pdbx_seq_one_letter_code
_entity_poly.pdbx_strand_id
1 'polypeptide(L)'
;MDPLSGSASGDNLAGRLSLYVVMQLASVLLPGAVVLMEGVVLLTGLIRVHDHAISSLFEMLARVGGIGGFVVVIVAVAGSYVIGYLCRSAAFAIFGLVERRTRPLESRDAQLRLLIGDDHFAELVRIHPVLGSRAPEVAKARLGAGGGHRDGAMHDTQTYCKLWLRRQAPELAIDSIEAEINILLATVFPVLLLAVDAVALGGTPLPLRILALPLGLLVCAAVVRAVLRLRDAERWEAVRNLAFDFLMHRAALCFQQPDQPR
;
A
#
# COMPACT_ATOMS: atom_id res chain seq x y z
N MET A 1 30.99 -5.03 22.88
CA MET A 1 30.70 -5.78 21.65
C MET A 1 29.88 -6.98 22.07
N ASP A 2 28.56 -6.91 21.91
CA ASP A 2 27.66 -7.96 22.38
C ASP A 2 27.57 -9.12 21.39
N PRO A 3 27.85 -10.36 21.83
CA PRO A 3 27.80 -11.57 20.98
C PRO A 3 26.37 -11.99 20.60
N LEU A 4 25.33 -11.32 21.11
CA LEU A 4 23.92 -11.57 20.77
C LEU A 4 23.42 -10.75 19.56
N SER A 5 24.23 -9.83 19.03
CA SER A 5 23.86 -9.00 17.88
C SER A 5 23.91 -9.73 16.52
N GLY A 6 24.56 -10.91 16.46
CA GLY A 6 24.76 -11.66 15.21
C GLY A 6 23.51 -12.41 14.74
N SER A 7 22.80 -13.12 15.62
CA SER A 7 21.66 -13.96 15.25
C SER A 7 20.39 -13.17 14.97
N ALA A 8 20.16 -12.06 15.69
CA ALA A 8 18.99 -11.21 15.50
C ALA A 8 18.98 -10.51 14.11
N SER A 9 20.12 -10.38 13.45
CA SER A 9 20.21 -9.72 12.15
C SER A 9 19.72 -10.59 10.98
N GLY A 10 19.94 -11.91 11.05
CA GLY A 10 19.59 -12.87 9.99
C GLY A 10 18.10 -13.18 9.93
N ASP A 11 17.47 -13.43 11.08
CA ASP A 11 16.03 -13.73 11.18
C ASP A 11 15.18 -12.53 10.75
N ASN A 12 15.65 -11.31 11.07
CA ASN A 12 15.01 -10.07 10.64
C ASN A 12 15.10 -9.85 9.11
N LEU A 13 16.19 -10.28 8.46
CA LEU A 13 16.34 -10.16 7.01
C LEU A 13 15.41 -11.13 6.27
N ALA A 14 15.34 -12.38 6.72
CA ALA A 14 14.48 -13.40 6.13
C ALA A 14 12.99 -13.02 6.26
N GLY A 15 12.58 -12.53 7.43
CA GLY A 15 11.21 -12.03 7.64
C GLY A 15 10.84 -10.87 6.72
N ARG A 16 11.76 -9.92 6.53
CA ARG A 16 11.54 -8.76 5.62
C ARG A 16 11.47 -9.16 4.15
N LEU A 17 12.33 -10.09 3.72
CA LEU A 17 12.29 -10.63 2.35
C LEU A 17 10.99 -11.39 2.10
N SER A 18 10.57 -12.23 3.04
CA SER A 18 9.29 -12.96 2.95
C SER A 18 8.11 -11.99 2.85
N LEU A 19 8.05 -10.98 3.71
CA LEU A 19 7.01 -9.95 3.67
C LEU A 19 7.00 -9.21 2.33
N TYR A 20 8.18 -8.84 1.81
CA TYR A 20 8.29 -8.15 0.52
C TYR A 20 7.82 -9.02 -0.65
N VAL A 21 8.22 -10.29 -0.69
CA VAL A 21 7.80 -11.24 -1.73
C VAL A 21 6.29 -11.46 -1.66
N VAL A 22 5.73 -11.70 -0.48
CA VAL A 22 4.28 -11.86 -0.28
C VAL A 22 3.54 -10.60 -0.72
N MET A 23 4.07 -9.41 -0.39
CA MET A 23 3.48 -8.15 -0.81
C MET A 23 3.48 -8.00 -2.34
N GLN A 24 4.58 -8.33 -3.02
CA GLN A 24 4.65 -8.27 -4.48
C GLN A 24 3.71 -9.29 -5.14
N LEU A 25 3.63 -10.51 -4.60
CA LEU A 25 2.71 -11.53 -5.10
C LEU A 25 1.25 -11.09 -4.94
N ALA A 26 0.86 -10.63 -3.74
CA ALA A 26 -0.52 -10.31 -3.40
C ALA A 26 -1.01 -8.97 -4.00
N SER A 27 -0.13 -7.97 -4.13
CA SER A 27 -0.52 -6.63 -4.59
C SER A 27 -0.21 -6.33 -6.06
N VAL A 28 0.54 -7.20 -6.74
CA VAL A 28 0.91 -7.00 -8.15
C VAL A 28 0.63 -8.24 -8.98
N LEU A 29 1.31 -9.35 -8.70
CA LEU A 29 1.29 -10.49 -9.61
C LEU A 29 -0.09 -11.14 -9.70
N LEU A 30 -0.69 -11.47 -8.55
CA LEU A 30 -1.99 -12.12 -8.51
C LEU A 30 -3.12 -11.23 -9.09
N PRO A 31 -3.27 -9.95 -8.69
CA PRO A 31 -4.23 -9.04 -9.30
C PRO A 31 -4.00 -8.86 -10.79
N GLY A 32 -2.75 -8.73 -11.22
CA GLY A 32 -2.40 -8.58 -12.63
C GLY A 32 -2.70 -9.82 -13.46
N ALA A 33 -2.54 -11.02 -12.88
CA ALA A 33 -2.95 -12.27 -13.50
C ALA A 33 -4.46 -12.37 -13.66
N VAL A 34 -5.22 -11.97 -12.63
CA VAL A 34 -6.69 -11.91 -12.71
C VAL A 34 -7.13 -10.92 -13.79
N VAL A 35 -6.58 -9.70 -13.80
CA VAL A 35 -6.93 -8.69 -14.82
C VAL A 35 -6.57 -9.16 -16.23
N LEU A 36 -5.42 -9.80 -16.41
CA LEU A 36 -5.01 -10.35 -17.70
C LEU A 36 -5.99 -11.44 -18.16
N MET A 37 -6.35 -12.38 -17.28
CA MET A 37 -7.27 -13.48 -17.61
C MET A 37 -8.68 -13.00 -17.92
N GLU A 38 -9.26 -12.16 -17.07
CA GLU A 38 -10.58 -11.56 -17.31
C GLU A 38 -10.55 -10.73 -18.60
N GLY A 39 -9.48 -9.97 -18.87
CA GLY A 39 -9.33 -9.22 -20.12
C GLY A 39 -9.33 -10.12 -21.37
N VAL A 40 -8.70 -11.30 -21.30
CA VAL A 40 -8.75 -12.30 -22.39
C VAL A 40 -10.16 -12.87 -22.53
N VAL A 41 -10.85 -13.18 -21.42
CA VAL A 41 -12.24 -13.67 -21.42
C VAL A 41 -13.17 -12.63 -22.04
N LEU A 42 -13.08 -11.38 -21.62
CA LEU A 42 -13.86 -10.27 -22.17
C LEU A 42 -13.62 -10.10 -23.67
N LEU A 43 -12.35 -10.08 -24.11
CA LEU A 43 -12.00 -9.90 -25.50
C LEU A 43 -12.54 -11.03 -26.38
N THR A 44 -12.41 -12.29 -25.93
CA THR A 44 -12.94 -13.45 -26.67
C THR A 44 -14.46 -13.45 -26.72
N GLY A 45 -15.13 -13.04 -25.64
CA GLY A 45 -16.58 -12.88 -25.59
C GLY A 45 -17.10 -11.77 -26.51
N LEU A 46 -16.40 -10.63 -26.58
CA LEU A 46 -16.78 -9.48 -27.41
C LEU A 46 -16.63 -9.73 -28.91
N ILE A 47 -15.64 -10.52 -29.34
CA ILE A 47 -15.39 -10.82 -30.76
C ILE A 47 -16.51 -11.74 -31.35
N ARG A 48 -17.52 -12.15 -30.56
CA ARG A 48 -18.67 -12.97 -31.00
C ARG A 48 -18.26 -14.32 -31.63
N VAL A 49 -17.09 -14.86 -31.31
CA VAL A 49 -16.76 -16.24 -31.68
C VAL A 49 -17.46 -17.15 -30.68
N HIS A 50 -18.66 -17.61 -31.05
CA HIS A 50 -19.43 -18.67 -30.40
C HIS A 50 -18.53 -19.80 -29.87
N ASP A 51 -18.68 -20.15 -28.59
CA ASP A 51 -18.35 -21.38 -27.84
C ASP A 51 -17.03 -22.16 -28.09
N HIS A 52 -16.24 -21.80 -29.09
CA HIS A 52 -15.07 -22.55 -29.57
C HIS A 52 -13.78 -21.74 -29.50
N ALA A 53 -13.84 -20.42 -29.26
CA ALA A 53 -12.64 -19.58 -29.12
C ALA A 53 -11.83 -19.88 -27.86
N ILE A 54 -12.51 -20.05 -26.72
CA ILE A 54 -11.84 -20.34 -25.45
C ILE A 54 -11.27 -21.76 -25.47
N SER A 55 -12.06 -22.75 -25.92
CA SER A 55 -11.57 -24.12 -26.07
C SER A 55 -10.43 -24.23 -27.08
N SER A 56 -10.49 -23.53 -28.22
CA SER A 56 -9.38 -23.51 -29.19
C SER A 56 -8.13 -22.80 -28.68
N LEU A 57 -8.25 -21.76 -27.84
CA LEU A 57 -7.11 -21.16 -27.14
C LEU A 57 -6.45 -22.16 -26.19
N PHE A 58 -7.23 -22.89 -25.40
CA PHE A 58 -6.71 -23.95 -24.52
C PHE A 58 -6.10 -25.10 -25.31
N GLU A 59 -6.70 -25.52 -26.43
CA GLU A 59 -6.14 -26.54 -27.32
C GLU A 59 -4.85 -26.07 -27.97
N MET A 60 -4.77 -24.81 -28.42
CA MET A 60 -3.53 -24.23 -28.95
C MET A 60 -2.45 -24.23 -27.86
N LEU A 61 -2.77 -23.78 -26.65
CA LEU A 61 -1.84 -23.80 -25.52
C LEU A 61 -1.35 -25.22 -25.19
N ALA A 62 -2.27 -26.19 -25.17
CA ALA A 62 -1.96 -27.59 -24.89
C ALA A 62 -1.08 -28.23 -25.99
N ARG A 63 -1.15 -27.74 -27.23
CA ARG A 63 -0.26 -28.16 -28.33
C ARG A 63 1.13 -27.55 -28.24
N VAL A 64 1.33 -26.47 -27.48
CA VAL A 64 2.65 -25.89 -27.25
C VAL A 64 3.41 -26.71 -26.20
N GLY A 65 3.98 -27.83 -26.63
CA GLY A 65 4.86 -28.65 -25.79
C GLY A 65 6.27 -28.08 -25.63
N GLY A 66 6.97 -28.50 -24.58
CA GLY A 66 8.39 -28.22 -24.38
C GLY A 66 8.71 -26.73 -24.17
N ILE A 67 9.70 -26.22 -24.91
CA ILE A 67 10.24 -24.85 -24.75
C ILE A 67 9.17 -23.78 -25.01
N GLY A 68 8.27 -23.99 -25.96
CA GLY A 68 7.23 -23.01 -26.28
C GLY A 68 6.28 -22.76 -25.11
N GLY A 69 5.88 -23.81 -24.39
CA GLY A 69 4.99 -23.69 -23.23
C GLY A 69 5.66 -22.93 -22.09
N PHE A 70 6.96 -23.18 -21.88
CA PHE A 70 7.76 -22.44 -20.91
C PHE A 70 7.84 -20.93 -21.25
N VAL A 71 8.05 -20.58 -22.53
CA VAL A 71 8.05 -19.18 -22.98
C VAL A 71 6.69 -18.53 -22.76
N VAL A 72 5.58 -19.21 -23.06
CA VAL A 72 4.23 -18.71 -22.82
C VAL A 72 4.00 -18.41 -21.35
N VAL A 73 4.42 -19.30 -20.44
CA VAL A 73 4.30 -19.09 -18.98
C VAL A 73 5.12 -17.88 -18.54
N ILE A 74 6.37 -17.74 -19.01
CA ILE A 74 7.20 -16.56 -18.68
C ILE A 74 6.54 -15.28 -19.16
N VAL A 75 6.04 -15.26 -20.40
CA VAL A 75 5.37 -14.09 -20.98
C VAL A 75 4.09 -13.77 -20.21
N ALA A 76 3.31 -14.77 -19.82
CA ALA A 76 2.11 -14.58 -19.00
C ALA A 76 2.45 -13.99 -17.64
N VAL A 77 3.44 -14.53 -16.93
CA VAL A 77 3.90 -14.02 -15.62
C VAL A 77 4.43 -12.58 -15.75
N ALA A 78 5.24 -12.30 -16.77
CA ALA A 78 5.76 -10.96 -17.03
C ALA A 78 4.64 -9.97 -17.38
N GLY A 79 3.70 -10.38 -18.23
CA GLY A 79 2.52 -9.61 -18.59
C GLY A 79 1.63 -9.31 -17.39
N SER A 80 1.34 -10.31 -16.55
CA SER A 80 0.61 -10.15 -15.30
C SER A 80 1.31 -9.17 -14.37
N TYR A 81 2.64 -9.25 -14.23
CA TYR A 81 3.40 -8.32 -13.40
C TYR A 81 3.28 -6.88 -13.90
N VAL A 82 3.49 -6.64 -15.21
CA VAL A 82 3.37 -5.30 -15.82
C VAL A 82 1.95 -4.74 -15.65
N ILE A 83 0.93 -5.53 -15.97
CA ILE A 83 -0.49 -5.13 -15.83
C ILE A 83 -0.79 -4.82 -14.36
N GLY A 84 -0.35 -5.66 -13.43
CA GLY A 84 -0.50 -5.45 -12.00
C GLY A 84 0.08 -4.11 -11.53
N TYR A 85 1.30 -3.76 -12.00
CA TYR A 85 1.91 -2.46 -11.68
C TYR A 85 1.10 -1.28 -12.24
N LEU A 86 0.63 -1.39 -13.48
CA LEU A 86 -0.19 -0.36 -14.11
C LEU A 86 -1.52 -0.17 -13.37
N CYS A 87 -2.22 -1.26 -13.06
CA CYS A 87 -3.45 -1.24 -12.28
C CYS A 87 -3.22 -0.63 -10.89
N ARG A 88 -2.16 -1.05 -10.17
CA ARG A 88 -1.82 -0.48 -8.88
C ARG A 88 -1.54 1.02 -8.98
N SER A 89 -0.73 1.45 -9.95
CA SER A 89 -0.44 2.87 -10.18
C SER A 89 -1.71 3.68 -10.49
N ALA A 90 -2.60 3.13 -11.32
CA ALA A 90 -3.88 3.76 -11.63
C ALA A 90 -4.82 3.82 -10.41
N ALA A 91 -4.84 2.78 -9.57
CA ALA A 91 -5.63 2.74 -8.34
C ALA A 91 -5.17 3.81 -7.37
N PHE A 92 -3.86 3.98 -7.19
CA PHE A 92 -3.29 5.07 -6.40
C PHE A 92 -3.60 6.44 -7.00
N ALA A 93 -3.56 6.56 -8.33
CA ALA A 93 -3.91 7.80 -9.02
C ALA A 93 -5.36 8.22 -8.69
N ILE A 94 -6.31 7.30 -8.89
CA ILE A 94 -7.74 7.49 -8.57
C ILE A 94 -7.93 7.79 -7.09
N PHE A 95 -7.31 7.01 -6.22
CA PHE A 95 -7.40 7.18 -4.77
C PHE A 95 -6.96 8.59 -4.35
N GLY A 96 -5.83 9.09 -4.86
CA GLY A 96 -5.37 10.43 -4.48
C GLY A 96 -6.27 11.56 -4.99
N LEU A 97 -7.02 11.37 -6.07
CA LEU A 97 -8.07 12.32 -6.47
C LEU A 97 -9.19 12.39 -5.44
N VAL A 98 -9.55 11.25 -4.83
CA VAL A 98 -10.57 11.18 -3.76
C VAL A 98 -10.03 11.77 -2.46
N GLU A 99 -8.79 11.45 -2.10
CA GLU A 99 -8.12 11.90 -0.88
C GLU A 99 -7.97 13.43 -0.83
N ARG A 100 -7.70 14.08 -1.97
CA ARG A 100 -7.62 15.56 -2.08
C ARG A 100 -8.92 16.26 -1.67
N ARG A 101 -10.08 15.62 -1.81
CA ARG A 101 -11.39 16.22 -1.50
C ARG A 101 -11.78 16.12 -0.02
N THR A 102 -11.11 15.30 0.77
CA THR A 102 -11.64 14.84 2.06
C THR A 102 -10.94 15.38 3.31
N ARG A 103 -9.95 16.28 3.21
CA ARG A 103 -9.11 16.60 4.38
C ARG A 103 -9.19 18.03 4.92
N PRO A 104 -9.69 18.20 6.16
CA PRO A 104 -9.24 19.24 7.09
C PRO A 104 -7.97 18.79 7.84
N LEU A 105 -6.96 19.65 7.85
CA LEU A 105 -5.64 19.49 8.49
C LEU A 105 -5.65 20.09 9.90
N GLU A 106 -6.45 19.57 10.84
CA GLU A 106 -6.51 20.17 12.18
C GLU A 106 -6.45 19.15 13.32
N SER A 107 -5.61 19.48 14.31
CA SER A 107 -5.44 18.89 15.66
C SER A 107 -4.35 17.84 15.94
N ARG A 108 -3.42 17.49 15.03
CA ARG A 108 -2.34 16.51 15.37
C ARG A 108 -1.46 16.97 16.54
N ASP A 109 -1.03 18.22 16.52
CA ASP A 109 -0.14 18.76 17.56
C ASP A 109 -0.87 18.81 18.91
N ALA A 110 -2.17 19.12 18.91
CA ALA A 110 -3.00 19.06 20.12
C ALA A 110 -3.10 17.63 20.65
N GLN A 111 -3.32 16.64 19.78
CA GLN A 111 -3.39 15.23 20.18
C GLN A 111 -2.04 14.71 20.72
N LEU A 112 -0.93 15.12 20.11
CA LEU A 112 0.41 14.79 20.61
C LEU A 112 0.67 15.42 21.98
N ARG A 113 0.37 16.70 22.15
CA ARG A 113 0.51 17.39 23.44
C ARG A 113 -0.33 16.75 24.53
N LEU A 114 -1.57 16.34 24.21
CA LEU A 114 -2.41 15.58 25.13
C LEU A 114 -1.81 14.21 25.49
N LEU A 115 -1.10 13.56 24.57
CA LEU A 115 -0.53 12.24 24.77
C LEU A 115 0.76 12.25 25.60
N ILE A 116 1.69 13.16 25.30
CA ILE A 116 3.05 13.15 25.90
C ILE A 116 3.32 14.32 26.86
N GLY A 117 2.41 15.29 26.94
CA GLY A 117 2.59 16.54 27.68
C GLY A 117 3.31 17.62 26.86
N ASP A 118 3.09 18.88 27.22
CA ASP A 118 3.64 20.03 26.49
C ASP A 118 5.19 20.08 26.53
N ASP A 119 5.80 19.75 27.67
CA ASP A 119 7.26 19.80 27.85
C ASP A 119 7.98 18.78 26.95
N HIS A 120 7.54 17.52 26.98
CA HIS A 120 8.07 16.47 26.12
C HIS A 120 7.79 16.74 24.65
N PHE A 121 6.64 17.36 24.32
CA PHE A 121 6.35 17.76 22.96
C PHE A 121 7.30 18.84 22.45
N ALA A 122 7.59 19.87 23.26
CA ALA A 122 8.54 20.91 22.89
C ALA A 122 9.94 20.34 22.65
N GLU A 123 10.37 19.39 23.48
CA GLU A 123 11.65 18.72 23.29
C GLU A 123 11.66 17.77 22.07
N LEU A 124 10.59 17.01 21.87
CA LEU A 124 10.45 16.13 20.71
C LEU A 124 10.56 16.94 19.41
N VAL A 125 9.90 18.09 19.32
CA VAL A 125 9.97 19.00 18.17
C VAL A 125 11.37 19.61 18.03
N ARG A 126 12.08 19.87 19.13
CA ARG A 126 13.47 20.35 19.10
C ARG A 126 14.41 19.31 18.45
N ILE A 127 14.21 18.03 18.74
CA ILE A 127 15.02 16.93 18.18
C ILE A 127 14.58 16.57 16.76
N HIS A 128 13.27 16.62 16.49
CA HIS A 128 12.67 16.33 15.19
C HIS A 128 11.90 17.55 14.66
N PRO A 129 12.60 18.58 14.12
CA PRO A 129 11.97 19.84 13.69
C PRO A 129 10.87 19.68 12.64
N VAL A 130 10.91 18.60 11.85
CA VAL A 130 9.89 18.27 10.83
C VAL A 130 8.51 17.95 11.42
N LEU A 131 8.42 17.69 12.73
CA LEU A 131 7.15 17.54 13.44
C LEU A 131 6.48 18.87 13.74
N GLY A 132 7.24 19.98 13.77
CA GLY A 132 6.72 21.30 14.08
C GLY A 132 6.01 21.96 12.91
N SER A 133 4.98 22.75 13.22
CA SER A 133 4.18 23.54 12.27
C SER A 133 4.98 24.57 11.44
N ARG A 134 6.26 24.82 11.79
CA ARG A 134 7.19 25.75 11.10
C ARG A 134 8.12 25.08 10.08
N ALA A 135 7.97 23.78 9.80
CA ALA A 135 8.75 23.09 8.77
C ALA A 135 8.42 23.38 7.28
N PRO A 136 7.36 24.12 6.85
CA PRO A 136 6.92 24.06 5.45
C PRO A 136 7.81 24.82 4.44
N GLU A 137 8.77 25.65 4.88
CA GLU A 137 9.64 26.39 3.93
C GLU A 137 10.81 25.58 3.38
N VAL A 138 11.37 24.64 4.14
CA VAL A 138 12.54 23.85 3.71
C VAL A 138 12.14 22.67 2.82
N ALA A 139 10.92 22.14 3.01
CA ALA A 139 10.41 20.97 2.28
C ALA A 139 10.03 21.27 0.82
N LYS A 140 9.56 22.49 0.52
CA LYS A 140 9.18 22.91 -0.84
C LYS A 140 10.32 22.92 -1.85
N ALA A 141 11.58 22.98 -1.40
CA ALA A 141 12.74 23.18 -2.26
C ALA A 141 13.44 21.89 -2.76
N ARG A 142 13.10 20.68 -2.27
CA ARG A 142 13.99 19.51 -2.43
C ARG A 142 13.41 18.23 -3.08
N LEU A 143 12.12 18.14 -3.41
CA LEU A 143 11.54 16.85 -3.82
C LEU A 143 10.75 16.89 -5.14
N GLY A 144 11.44 17.30 -6.21
CA GLY A 144 10.91 17.37 -7.58
C GLY A 144 10.89 16.06 -8.40
N ALA A 145 11.15 14.88 -7.81
CA ALA A 145 11.14 13.62 -8.56
C ALA A 145 10.39 12.53 -7.78
N GLY A 146 9.20 12.16 -8.25
CA GLY A 146 8.40 11.06 -7.70
C GLY A 146 6.91 11.37 -7.72
N GLY A 147 6.24 10.93 -8.79
CA GLY A 147 4.78 10.77 -8.95
C GLY A 147 3.84 11.66 -8.14
N GLY A 148 3.36 12.74 -8.76
CA GLY A 148 1.99 13.31 -8.76
C GLY A 148 1.13 13.50 -7.49
N HIS A 149 1.49 12.99 -6.32
CA HIS A 149 0.58 12.82 -5.17
C HIS A 149 1.11 13.38 -3.85
N ARG A 150 2.14 14.25 -3.89
CA ARG A 150 2.85 14.79 -2.71
C ARG A 150 2.31 16.13 -2.20
N ASP A 151 1.00 16.28 -2.09
CA ASP A 151 0.44 17.54 -1.61
C ASP A 151 0.32 17.55 -0.07
N GLY A 152 1.39 18.01 0.58
CA GLY A 152 1.31 18.58 1.94
C GLY A 152 2.49 18.27 2.85
N ALA A 153 2.85 19.24 3.70
CA ALA A 153 3.85 19.10 4.77
C ALA A 153 3.62 17.85 5.66
N MET A 154 2.36 17.41 5.77
CA MET A 154 1.99 16.18 6.49
C MET A 154 2.59 14.91 5.88
N HIS A 155 2.69 14.83 4.55
CA HIS A 155 3.28 13.68 3.87
C HIS A 155 4.78 13.58 4.14
N ASP A 156 5.47 14.73 4.16
CA ASP A 156 6.91 14.78 4.45
C ASP A 156 7.19 14.39 5.90
N THR A 157 6.40 14.91 6.84
CA THR A 157 6.50 14.51 8.25
C THR A 157 6.23 13.02 8.43
N GLN A 158 5.19 12.46 7.79
CA GLN A 158 4.91 11.03 7.85
C GLN A 158 6.06 10.20 7.27
N THR A 159 6.58 10.59 6.10
CA THR A 159 7.68 9.90 5.42
C THR A 159 8.94 9.92 6.28
N TYR A 160 9.24 11.05 6.91
CA TYR A 160 10.33 11.16 7.87
C TYR A 160 10.14 10.18 9.03
N CYS A 161 8.97 10.19 9.69
CA CYS A 161 8.71 9.31 10.83
C CYS A 161 8.89 7.83 10.44
N LYS A 162 8.36 7.43 9.28
CA LYS A 162 8.53 6.06 8.77
C LYS A 162 9.99 5.69 8.56
N LEU A 163 10.77 6.54 7.88
CA LEU A 163 12.18 6.28 7.60
C LEU A 163 13.01 6.25 8.89
N TRP A 164 12.69 7.10 9.86
CA TRP A 164 13.33 7.09 11.17
C TRP A 164 13.05 5.77 11.91
N LEU A 165 11.77 5.39 12.03
CA LEU A 165 11.37 4.16 12.71
C LEU A 165 11.98 2.92 12.06
N ARG A 166 11.97 2.81 10.72
CA ARG A 166 12.61 1.70 10.00
C ARG A 166 14.10 1.56 10.33
N ARG A 167 14.77 2.67 10.63
CA ARG A 167 16.21 2.70 10.94
C ARG A 167 16.51 2.46 12.42
N GLN A 168 15.76 3.12 13.31
CA GLN A 168 16.10 3.17 14.74
C GLN A 168 15.23 2.23 15.60
N ALA A 169 13.97 2.02 15.23
CA ALA A 169 13.01 1.22 15.99
C ALA A 169 12.14 0.39 15.03
N PRO A 170 12.71 -0.61 14.34
CA PRO A 170 12.03 -1.35 13.27
C PRO A 170 10.80 -2.12 13.77
N GLU A 171 10.74 -2.48 15.04
CA GLU A 171 9.58 -3.13 15.67
C GLU A 171 8.35 -2.20 15.73
N LEU A 172 8.58 -0.88 15.71
CA LEU A 172 7.55 0.15 15.67
C LEU A 172 7.25 0.64 14.23
N ALA A 173 7.90 0.06 13.22
CA ALA A 173 7.67 0.41 11.83
C ALA A 173 6.29 -0.06 11.35
N ILE A 174 5.64 0.75 10.52
CA ILE A 174 4.23 0.60 10.15
C ILE A 174 4.12 0.05 8.72
N ASP A 175 4.97 -0.94 8.44
CA ASP A 175 5.07 -1.53 7.10
C ASP A 175 3.89 -2.46 6.79
N SER A 176 3.24 -3.00 7.83
CA SER A 176 2.04 -3.82 7.72
C SER A 176 0.83 -3.06 7.17
N ILE A 177 0.58 -1.83 7.64
CA ILE A 177 -0.54 -0.99 7.15
C ILE A 177 -0.29 -0.60 5.69
N GLU A 178 0.95 -0.30 5.32
CA GLU A 178 1.31 -0.02 3.92
C GLU A 178 1.06 -1.25 3.02
N ALA A 179 1.39 -2.45 3.50
CA ALA A 179 1.07 -3.69 2.80
C ALA A 179 -0.43 -3.90 2.61
N GLU A 180 -1.22 -3.68 3.67
CA GLU A 180 -2.67 -3.82 3.63
C GLU A 180 -3.32 -2.84 2.64
N ILE A 181 -2.92 -1.56 2.66
CA ILE A 181 -3.39 -0.55 1.70
C ILE A 181 -3.10 -0.99 0.26
N ASN A 182 -1.89 -1.50 0.00
CA ASN A 182 -1.49 -1.95 -1.33
C ASN A 182 -2.32 -3.16 -1.81
N ILE A 183 -2.56 -4.13 -0.94
CA ILE A 183 -3.38 -5.31 -1.24
C ILE A 183 -4.82 -4.89 -1.51
N LEU A 184 -5.40 -4.02 -0.69
CA LEU A 184 -6.76 -3.52 -0.88
C LEU A 184 -6.92 -2.77 -2.20
N LEU A 185 -6.05 -1.81 -2.52
CA LEU A 185 -6.12 -1.07 -3.77
C LEU A 185 -5.91 -1.95 -5.01
N ALA A 186 -5.09 -2.99 -4.89
CA ALA A 186 -4.87 -3.97 -5.94
C ALA A 186 -6.15 -4.73 -6.34
N THR A 187 -7.12 -4.88 -5.44
CA THR A 187 -8.41 -5.56 -5.74
C THR A 187 -9.40 -4.73 -6.56
N VAL A 188 -9.20 -3.42 -6.67
CA VAL A 188 -10.16 -2.51 -7.32
C VAL A 188 -10.37 -2.88 -8.79
N PHE A 189 -9.30 -3.07 -9.55
CA PHE A 189 -9.40 -3.40 -10.98
C PHE A 189 -9.95 -4.79 -11.25
N PRO A 190 -9.49 -5.86 -10.58
CA PRO A 190 -10.12 -7.18 -10.68
C PRO A 190 -11.64 -7.14 -10.45
N VAL A 191 -12.11 -6.45 -9.40
CA VAL A 191 -13.54 -6.34 -9.07
C VAL A 191 -14.31 -5.59 -10.17
N LEU A 192 -13.78 -4.47 -10.66
CA LEU A 192 -14.42 -3.71 -11.73
C LEU A 192 -14.49 -4.49 -13.03
N LEU A 193 -13.40 -5.19 -13.40
CA LEU A 193 -13.36 -5.97 -14.63
C LEU A 193 -14.31 -7.16 -14.57
N LEU A 194 -14.34 -7.90 -13.45
CA LEU A 194 -15.32 -8.97 -13.24
C LEU A 194 -16.77 -8.46 -13.35
N ALA A 195 -17.06 -7.26 -12.82
CA ALA A 195 -18.37 -6.65 -12.95
C ALA A 195 -18.71 -6.29 -14.42
N VAL A 196 -17.72 -5.85 -15.19
CA VAL A 196 -17.86 -5.58 -16.63
C VAL A 196 -18.09 -6.88 -17.41
N ASP A 197 -17.32 -7.92 -17.14
CA ASP A 197 -17.44 -9.23 -17.79
C ASP A 197 -18.83 -9.83 -17.53
N ALA A 198 -19.30 -9.76 -16.29
CA ALA A 198 -20.63 -10.21 -15.93
C ALA A 198 -21.75 -9.50 -16.72
N VAL A 199 -21.57 -8.23 -17.07
CA VAL A 199 -22.54 -7.43 -17.86
C VAL A 199 -22.39 -7.71 -19.36
N ALA A 200 -21.16 -7.82 -19.85
CA ALA A 200 -20.86 -7.89 -21.28
C ALA A 200 -21.11 -9.29 -21.87
N LEU A 201 -20.94 -10.36 -21.08
CA LEU A 201 -21.01 -11.72 -21.57
C LEU A 201 -22.45 -12.22 -21.73
N GLY A 202 -22.78 -12.71 -22.93
CA GLY A 202 -24.12 -13.17 -23.35
C GLY A 202 -24.73 -14.32 -22.54
N GLY A 203 -23.93 -15.06 -21.75
CA GLY A 203 -24.38 -16.21 -20.95
C GLY A 203 -24.79 -15.90 -19.50
N THR A 204 -24.61 -14.68 -18.99
CA THR A 204 -24.94 -14.35 -17.60
C THR A 204 -26.44 -14.13 -17.37
N PRO A 205 -27.02 -14.64 -16.27
CA PRO A 205 -28.43 -14.40 -15.92
C PRO A 205 -28.74 -12.90 -15.82
N LEU A 206 -29.92 -12.48 -16.28
CA LEU A 206 -30.34 -11.07 -16.27
C LEU A 206 -30.24 -10.39 -14.89
N PRO A 207 -30.64 -11.02 -13.77
CA PRO A 207 -30.47 -10.40 -12.45
C PRO A 207 -29.00 -10.14 -12.10
N LEU A 208 -28.10 -11.06 -12.48
CA LEU A 208 -26.66 -10.91 -12.25
C LEU A 208 -26.12 -9.72 -13.04
N ARG A 209 -26.52 -9.55 -14.30
CA ARG A 209 -26.11 -8.39 -15.12
C ARG A 209 -26.53 -7.06 -14.50
N ILE A 210 -27.77 -6.97 -14.06
CA ILE A 210 -28.32 -5.74 -13.47
C ILE A 210 -27.57 -5.39 -12.17
N LEU A 211 -27.23 -6.40 -11.37
CA LEU A 211 -26.58 -6.20 -10.06
C LEU A 211 -25.06 -6.14 -10.10
N ALA A 212 -24.40 -6.68 -11.13
CA ALA A 212 -22.94 -6.80 -11.20
C ALA A 212 -22.23 -5.45 -11.09
N LEU A 213 -22.60 -4.47 -11.91
CA LEU A 213 -21.97 -3.16 -11.90
C LEU A 213 -22.24 -2.38 -10.60
N PRO A 214 -23.49 -2.26 -10.09
CA PRO A 214 -23.75 -1.64 -8.79
C PRO A 214 -22.99 -2.30 -7.64
N LEU A 215 -22.94 -3.64 -7.60
CA LEU A 215 -22.24 -4.38 -6.56
C LEU A 215 -20.72 -4.18 -6.65
N GLY A 216 -20.15 -4.24 -7.84
CA GLY A 216 -18.72 -3.99 -8.07
C GLY A 216 -18.32 -2.57 -7.65
N LEU A 217 -19.13 -1.57 -8.00
CA LEU A 217 -18.92 -0.18 -7.56
C LEU A 217 -19.06 -0.03 -6.04
N LEU A 218 -20.03 -0.70 -5.42
CA LEU A 218 -20.21 -0.69 -3.96
C LEU A 218 -19.00 -1.28 -3.24
N VAL A 219 -18.49 -2.42 -3.71
CA VAL A 219 -17.27 -3.04 -3.18
C VAL A 219 -16.08 -2.10 -3.34
N CYS A 220 -15.88 -1.50 -4.52
CA CYS A 220 -14.80 -0.53 -4.74
C CYS A 220 -14.92 0.69 -3.81
N ALA A 221 -16.13 1.22 -3.61
CA ALA A 221 -16.37 2.32 -2.68
C ALA A 221 -16.06 1.92 -1.23
N ALA A 222 -16.40 0.69 -0.82
CA ALA A 222 -16.07 0.16 0.50
C ALA A 222 -14.55 0.01 0.67
N VAL A 223 -13.84 -0.50 -0.33
CA VAL A 223 -12.37 -0.60 -0.37
C VAL A 223 -11.74 0.79 -0.24
N VAL A 224 -12.17 1.76 -1.04
CA VAL A 224 -11.65 3.14 -0.97
C VAL A 224 -11.87 3.74 0.43
N ARG A 225 -13.04 3.55 1.04
CA ARG A 225 -13.30 3.99 2.42
C ARG A 225 -12.39 3.31 3.44
N ALA A 226 -12.17 2.00 3.32
CA ALA A 226 -11.27 1.27 4.20
C ALA A 226 -9.83 1.80 4.06
N VAL A 227 -9.36 2.02 2.83
CA VAL A 227 -8.03 2.56 2.55
C VAL A 227 -7.88 3.99 3.09
N LEU A 228 -8.89 4.85 2.97
CA LEU A 228 -8.85 6.20 3.56
C LEU A 228 -8.67 6.13 5.08
N ARG A 229 -9.44 5.26 5.76
CA ARG A 229 -9.32 5.06 7.21
C ARG A 229 -7.95 4.53 7.60
N LEU A 230 -7.43 3.53 6.88
CA LEU A 230 -6.09 2.98 7.11
C LEU A 230 -5.01 4.02 6.87
N ARG A 231 -5.16 4.88 5.85
CA ARG A 231 -4.22 5.95 5.55
C ARG A 231 -4.16 7.01 6.65
N ASP A 232 -5.29 7.35 7.24
CA ASP A 232 -5.35 8.27 8.38
C ASP A 232 -4.76 7.61 9.65
N ALA A 233 -5.04 6.33 9.89
CA ALA A 233 -4.43 5.55 10.97
C ALA A 233 -2.90 5.48 10.80
N GLU A 234 -2.41 5.13 9.62
CA GLU A 234 -0.98 5.06 9.28
C GLU A 234 -0.25 6.38 9.57
N ARG A 235 -0.88 7.51 9.22
CA ARG A 235 -0.31 8.84 9.48
C ARG A 235 -0.20 9.14 10.97
N TRP A 236 -1.26 8.84 11.72
CA TRP A 236 -1.28 9.06 13.16
C TRP A 236 -0.31 8.13 13.88
N GLU A 237 -0.32 6.84 13.55
CA GLU A 237 0.54 5.84 14.15
C GLU A 237 2.02 6.13 13.89
N ALA A 238 2.40 6.61 12.70
CA ALA A 238 3.80 6.94 12.40
C ALA A 238 4.35 7.99 13.36
N VAL A 239 3.53 8.97 13.66
CA VAL A 239 3.88 10.09 14.52
C VAL A 239 3.82 9.66 15.99
N ARG A 240 2.79 8.92 16.38
CA ARG A 240 2.62 8.37 17.73
C ARG A 240 3.77 7.44 18.10
N ASN A 241 4.15 6.52 17.20
CA ASN A 241 5.23 5.57 17.43
C ASN A 241 6.59 6.27 17.54
N LEU A 242 6.83 7.33 16.76
CA LEU A 242 8.02 8.17 16.94
C LEU A 242 8.04 8.86 18.31
N ALA A 243 6.90 9.37 18.78
CA ALA A 243 6.79 9.97 20.10
C ALA A 243 7.04 8.95 21.22
N PHE A 244 6.52 7.73 21.10
CA PHE A 244 6.80 6.65 22.04
C PHE A 244 8.27 6.21 22.02
N ASP A 245 8.86 6.08 20.84
CA ASP A 245 10.30 5.81 20.68
C ASP A 245 11.14 6.84 21.45
N PHE A 246 10.84 8.13 21.27
CA PHE A 246 11.49 9.21 22.01
C PHE A 246 11.32 9.06 23.53
N LEU A 247 10.09 8.82 24.02
CA LEU A 247 9.83 8.67 25.46
C LEU A 247 10.57 7.46 26.06
N MET A 248 10.63 6.34 25.34
CA MET A 248 11.35 5.15 25.78
C MET A 248 12.86 5.41 25.88
N HIS A 249 13.43 6.12 24.91
CA HIS A 249 14.84 6.53 24.96
C HIS A 249 15.11 7.47 26.15
N ARG A 250 14.23 8.45 26.41
CA ARG A 250 14.37 9.34 27.58
C ARG A 250 14.26 8.57 28.89
N ALA A 251 13.29 7.67 29.01
CA ALA A 251 13.14 6.84 30.19
C ALA A 251 14.39 5.97 30.45
N ALA A 252 14.93 5.33 29.40
CA ALA A 252 16.14 4.52 29.49
C ALA A 252 17.35 5.34 29.99
N LEU A 253 17.52 6.58 29.52
CA LEU A 253 18.58 7.48 29.98
C LEU A 253 18.42 7.84 31.46
N CYS A 254 17.19 8.12 31.91
CA CYS A 254 16.91 8.40 33.32
C CYS A 254 17.22 7.18 34.22
N PHE A 255 16.94 5.96 33.76
CA PHE A 255 17.29 4.74 34.50
C PHE A 255 18.79 4.51 34.62
N GLN A 256 19.57 4.91 33.62
CA GLN A 256 21.03 4.77 33.64
C GLN A 256 21.74 5.81 34.52
N GLN A 257 21.05 6.92 34.87
CA GLN A 257 21.60 8.01 35.67
C GLN A 257 20.68 8.38 36.86
N PRO A 258 20.50 7.48 37.84
CA PRO A 258 19.54 7.68 38.94
C PRO A 258 19.85 8.88 39.85
N ASP A 259 21.10 9.37 39.87
CA ASP A 259 21.57 10.40 40.80
C ASP A 259 21.52 11.85 40.28
N GLN A 260 20.99 12.10 39.06
CA GLN A 260 20.81 13.48 38.59
C GLN A 260 19.45 14.04 39.05
N PRO A 261 19.41 15.18 39.79
CA PRO A 261 18.16 15.81 40.19
C PRO A 261 17.37 16.29 38.96
N ARG A 262 16.05 16.03 39.00
CA ARG A 262 15.08 16.36 37.94
C ARG A 262 14.86 17.85 37.77
#